data_AF-A0A844BLI2-F1
#
_entry.id   AF-A0A844BLI2-F1
#
_cell.length_a   1.000
_cell.length_b   1.000
_cell.length_c   1.000
_cell.angle_alpha   90.00
_cell.angle_beta   90.00
_cell.angle_gamma   90.00
#
_symmetry.space_group_name_H-M   'P 1'
#
loop_
_entity.id
_entity.type
_entity.pdbx_description
1 polymer ?
#
loop_
_entity_poly.entity_id
_entity_poly.type
_entity_poly.pdbx_seq_one_letter_code
_entity_poly.pdbx_strand_id
1 'polypeptide(L)'
;YVAPNDSFSRGVKYRIDTDKMEIEQLWQYGKERGKEFYSPYICNVTYYNEGHYLTHSGGIAYDSEGNASTELGPFAKLEDPNTVLKSITVETVNDEVALELEVNSNFYRANKFTLYAKEEGMSDLELGQGQLLGTLGETNQMDTEIPAEETGEIVSDWHEAHLTEEVDMLTFQAKFEPGTLAMLVLEGEEETRQYFISTSKGLRGAMCTGTFLPEDDRDTRTVVTKDGLDGEYKVKLIVNDKKFETGLSIRA
;
A
#
# COMPACT_ATOMS: atom_id res chain seq x y z
N TYR A 1 -5.53 -6.83 25.05
CA TYR A 1 -4.60 -5.88 24.40
C TYR A 1 -4.45 -4.66 25.30
N VAL A 2 -3.31 -3.99 25.33
CA VAL A 2 -3.15 -2.71 26.06
C VAL A 2 -3.88 -1.62 25.26
N ALA A 3 -4.58 -0.72 25.94
CA ALA A 3 -5.28 0.37 25.26
C ALA A 3 -4.28 1.33 24.61
N PRO A 4 -4.63 2.02 23.51
CA PRO A 4 -3.70 2.92 22.81
C PRO A 4 -3.15 4.03 23.72
N ASN A 5 -4.01 4.60 24.57
CA ASN A 5 -3.63 5.63 25.54
C ASN A 5 -2.63 5.15 26.60
N ASP A 6 -2.59 3.84 26.87
CA ASP A 6 -1.66 3.20 27.80
C ASP A 6 -0.50 2.51 27.07
N SER A 7 -0.41 2.69 25.74
CA SER A 7 0.61 2.07 24.89
C SER A 7 1.77 3.01 24.61
N PHE A 8 2.87 2.45 24.09
CA PHE A 8 4.07 3.17 23.70
C PHE A 8 4.77 2.45 22.55
N SER A 9 5.58 3.18 21.78
CA SER A 9 6.48 2.60 20.78
C SER A 9 7.93 2.88 21.17
N ARG A 10 8.85 1.98 20.78
CA ARG A 10 10.27 2.12 21.13
C ARG A 10 11.19 1.74 20.00
N GLY A 11 12.28 2.49 19.86
CA GLY A 11 13.50 1.94 19.28
C GLY A 11 14.16 1.02 20.30
N VAL A 12 14.68 -0.13 19.86
CA VAL A 12 15.34 -1.10 20.74
C VAL A 12 16.49 -1.79 20.02
N LYS A 13 17.57 -2.06 20.74
CA LYS A 13 18.72 -2.82 20.25
C LYS A 13 18.95 -4.00 21.18
N TYR A 14 19.15 -5.17 20.59
CA TYR A 14 19.50 -6.40 21.30
C TYR A 14 20.87 -6.91 20.88
N ARG A 15 21.55 -7.59 21.81
CA ARG A 15 22.61 -8.55 21.53
C ARG A 15 22.00 -9.95 21.57
N ILE A 16 22.31 -10.76 20.57
CA ILE A 16 21.82 -12.13 20.44
C ILE A 16 23.05 -13.05 20.42
N ASP A 17 23.13 -13.98 21.37
CA ASP A 17 24.12 -15.06 21.41
C ASP A 17 23.42 -16.35 20.97
N THR A 18 23.65 -16.77 19.73
CA THR A 18 22.96 -17.94 19.14
C THR A 18 23.50 -19.27 19.65
N ASP A 19 24.74 -19.31 20.16
CA ASP A 19 25.35 -20.52 20.69
C ASP A 19 24.75 -20.85 22.07
N LYS A 20 24.52 -19.83 22.90
CA LYS A 20 23.88 -19.97 24.21
C LYS A 20 22.36 -19.86 24.18
N MET A 21 21.80 -19.43 23.06
CA MET A 21 20.38 -19.07 22.93
C MET A 21 19.95 -17.96 23.90
N GLU A 22 20.79 -16.94 24.06
CA GLU A 22 20.55 -15.81 24.97
C GLU A 22 20.30 -14.50 24.19
N ILE A 23 19.45 -13.63 24.76
CA ILE A 23 19.17 -12.30 24.23
C ILE A 23 19.28 -11.27 25.35
N GLU A 24 19.91 -10.14 25.05
CA GLU A 24 20.11 -9.04 25.99
C GLU A 24 19.73 -7.71 25.35
N GLN A 25 18.86 -6.94 26.02
CA GLN A 25 18.52 -5.60 25.58
C GLN A 25 19.66 -4.65 25.94
N LEU A 26 20.31 -4.07 24.94
CA LEU A 26 21.42 -3.14 25.15
C LEU A 26 20.99 -1.68 25.23
N TRP A 27 19.91 -1.32 24.51
CA TRP A 27 19.46 0.06 24.40
C TRP A 27 17.97 0.15 24.07
N GLN A 28 17.33 1.23 24.50
CA GLN A 28 15.97 1.58 24.11
C GLN A 28 15.74 3.10 24.12
N TYR A 29 14.79 3.57 23.31
CA TYR A 29 14.28 4.94 23.35
C TYR A 29 12.77 4.95 23.09
N GLY A 30 12.03 5.85 23.75
CA GLY A 30 10.61 6.10 23.48
C GLY A 30 9.61 5.53 24.51
N LYS A 31 10.03 4.61 25.38
CA LYS A 31 9.13 3.98 26.38
C LYS A 31 8.39 5.00 27.24
N GLU A 32 9.17 5.93 27.79
CA GLU A 32 8.69 6.91 28.78
C GLU A 32 7.83 8.01 28.15
N ARG A 33 7.76 8.07 26.81
CA ARG A 33 6.90 9.02 26.08
C ARG A 33 5.45 8.53 25.94
N GLY A 34 5.16 7.27 26.31
CA GLY A 34 3.80 6.74 26.32
C GLY A 34 3.09 6.94 24.99
N LYS A 35 1.81 7.35 25.07
CA LYS A 35 0.97 7.59 23.91
C LYS A 35 1.47 8.68 22.98
N GLU A 36 2.28 9.63 23.48
CA GLU A 36 2.79 10.75 22.67
C GLU A 36 3.71 10.29 21.54
N PHE A 37 4.38 9.15 21.75
CA PHE A 37 5.28 8.53 20.80
C PHE A 37 4.76 7.18 20.31
N TYR A 38 3.56 6.78 20.74
CA TYR A 38 2.93 5.54 20.32
C TYR A 38 2.50 5.64 18.86
N SER A 39 2.93 4.66 18.09
CA SER A 39 2.51 4.51 16.72
C SER A 39 2.26 3.03 16.43
N PRO A 40 1.04 2.65 15.99
CA PRO A 40 0.68 1.26 15.73
C PRO A 40 1.25 0.72 14.41
N TYR A 41 1.81 1.58 13.54
CA TYR A 41 2.28 1.22 12.21
C TYR A 41 3.34 2.22 11.71
N ILE A 42 4.07 1.88 10.64
CA ILE A 42 5.03 2.76 9.93
C ILE A 42 6.07 3.45 10.84
N CYS A 43 7.15 2.75 11.11
CA CYS A 43 8.24 3.23 11.96
C CYS A 43 9.58 2.70 11.45
N ASN A 44 10.69 3.30 11.87
CA ASN A 44 12.01 2.69 11.72
C ASN A 44 12.98 3.15 12.80
N VAL A 45 14.04 2.36 12.99
CA VAL A 45 15.24 2.76 13.71
C VAL A 45 16.41 2.64 12.74
N THR A 46 17.22 3.69 12.65
CA THR A 46 18.47 3.68 11.88
C THR A 46 19.65 3.73 12.85
N TYR A 47 20.56 2.77 12.72
CA TYR A 47 21.82 2.72 13.47
C TYR A 47 22.92 3.44 12.68
N TYR A 48 23.59 4.41 13.30
CA TYR A 48 24.75 5.06 12.71
C TYR A 48 26.07 4.52 13.28
N ASN A 49 26.17 4.42 14.60
CA ASN A 49 27.27 3.80 15.35
C ASN A 49 26.86 3.62 16.83
N GLU A 50 27.75 3.09 17.67
CA GLU A 50 27.45 2.88 19.10
C GLU A 50 27.07 4.20 19.78
N GLY A 51 25.91 4.22 20.42
CA GLY A 51 25.36 5.43 21.03
C GLY A 51 24.65 6.37 20.05
N HIS A 52 24.66 6.13 18.73
CA HIS A 52 24.09 7.06 17.74
C HIS A 52 22.98 6.41 16.90
N TYR A 53 21.74 6.84 17.14
CA TYR A 53 20.54 6.24 16.55
C TYR A 53 19.54 7.30 16.07
N LEU A 54 18.81 7.02 14.99
CA LEU A 54 17.60 7.74 14.60
C LEU A 54 16.39 6.84 14.90
N THR A 55 15.45 7.31 15.71
CA THR A 55 14.17 6.61 15.96
C THR A 55 13.03 7.41 15.35
N HIS A 56 12.24 6.77 14.49
CA HIS A 56 11.09 7.36 13.83
C HIS A 56 9.80 6.67 14.27
N SER A 57 8.91 7.44 14.90
CA SER A 57 7.52 7.06 15.18
C SER A 57 6.63 7.72 14.12
N GLY A 58 6.24 6.96 13.09
CA GLY A 58 5.76 7.52 11.83
C GLY A 58 4.25 7.58 11.66
N GLY A 59 3.49 6.81 12.44
CA GLY A 59 2.04 6.63 12.28
C GLY A 59 1.26 7.04 13.51
N ILE A 60 1.55 8.18 14.11
CA ILE A 60 0.86 8.65 15.32
C ILE A 60 -0.49 9.25 14.89
N ALA A 61 -1.57 8.82 15.53
CA ALA A 61 -2.92 9.34 15.26
C ALA A 61 -3.67 9.58 16.57
N TYR A 62 -4.36 10.72 16.65
CA TYR A 62 -5.29 11.04 17.73
C TYR A 62 -6.66 11.37 17.17
N ASP A 63 -7.71 10.91 17.84
CA ASP A 63 -9.07 11.37 17.57
C ASP A 63 -9.25 12.86 17.96
N SER A 64 -10.42 13.43 17.67
CA SER A 64 -10.76 14.81 18.05
C SER A 64 -10.75 15.09 19.55
N GLU A 65 -10.77 14.06 20.41
CA GLU A 65 -10.69 14.18 21.87
C GLU A 65 -9.25 14.04 22.40
N GLY A 66 -8.27 13.73 21.55
CA GLY A 66 -6.87 13.55 21.91
C GLY A 66 -6.53 12.15 22.45
N ASN A 67 -7.39 11.16 22.22
CA ASN A 67 -7.09 9.76 22.49
C ASN A 67 -6.24 9.18 21.38
N ALA A 68 -5.22 8.40 21.73
CA ALA A 68 -4.41 7.70 20.74
C ALA A 68 -5.27 6.66 20.00
N SER A 69 -5.04 6.51 18.69
CA SER A 69 -5.74 5.55 17.86
C SER A 69 -4.84 4.36 17.47
N THR A 70 -5.45 3.18 17.31
CA THR A 70 -4.83 2.01 16.68
C THR A 70 -5.05 1.96 15.16
N GLU A 71 -5.88 2.86 14.64
CA GLU A 71 -6.22 2.88 13.22
C GLU A 71 -5.10 3.46 12.36
N LEU A 72 -5.14 3.09 11.08
CA LEU A 72 -4.28 3.72 10.09
C LEU A 72 -4.81 5.14 9.84
N GLY A 73 -3.90 6.10 9.80
CA GLY A 73 -4.19 7.53 9.65
C GLY A 73 -5.17 7.86 8.52
N PRO A 74 -5.07 7.26 7.32
CA PRO A 74 -6.08 7.45 6.27
C PRO A 74 -7.49 7.03 6.67
N PHE A 75 -7.65 5.91 7.39
CA PHE A 75 -8.95 5.45 7.87
C PHE A 75 -9.47 6.31 9.01
N ALA A 76 -8.61 6.61 9.99
CA ALA A 76 -8.96 7.51 11.09
C ALA A 76 -9.43 8.89 10.58
N LYS A 77 -8.84 9.39 9.49
CA LYS A 77 -9.25 10.64 8.82
C LYS A 77 -10.57 10.54 8.05
N LEU A 78 -10.90 9.36 7.51
CA LEU A 78 -12.19 9.12 6.86
C LEU A 78 -13.33 9.05 7.88
N GLU A 79 -13.07 8.45 9.04
CA GLU A 79 -14.06 8.34 10.12
C GLU A 79 -14.24 9.65 10.89
N ASP A 80 -13.14 10.31 11.26
CA ASP A 80 -13.12 11.63 11.89
C ASP A 80 -12.20 12.59 11.12
N PRO A 81 -12.76 13.53 10.33
CA PRO A 81 -11.98 14.53 9.60
C PRO A 81 -11.06 15.38 10.50
N ASN A 82 -11.38 15.51 11.79
CA ASN A 82 -10.61 16.26 12.77
C ASN A 82 -9.47 15.45 13.41
N THR A 83 -9.31 14.16 13.06
CA THR A 83 -8.19 13.32 13.50
C THR A 83 -6.86 14.07 13.31
N VAL A 84 -6.00 14.06 14.32
CA VAL A 84 -4.67 14.66 14.26
C VAL A 84 -3.66 13.58 13.93
N LEU A 85 -2.96 13.74 12.80
CA LEU A 85 -1.89 12.85 12.38
C LEU A 85 -0.54 13.51 12.65
N LYS A 86 0.39 12.74 13.22
CA LYS A 86 1.75 13.19 13.51
C LYS A 86 2.78 12.12 13.17
N SER A 87 4.01 12.55 12.99
CA SER A 87 5.17 11.69 13.12
C SER A 87 6.30 12.44 13.80
N ILE A 88 7.07 11.71 14.59
CA ILE A 88 8.18 12.26 15.39
C ILE A 88 9.43 11.46 15.05
N THR A 89 10.47 12.18 14.64
CA THR A 89 11.79 11.63 14.37
C THR A 89 12.78 12.18 15.37
N VAL A 90 13.50 11.30 16.06
CA VAL A 90 14.46 11.68 17.09
C VAL A 90 15.83 11.10 16.77
N GLU A 91 16.83 11.96 16.70
CA GLU A 91 18.24 11.55 16.68
C GLU A 91 18.79 11.58 18.11
N THR A 92 19.35 10.46 18.54
CA THR A 92 19.99 10.32 19.87
C THR A 92 21.47 10.04 19.69
N VAL A 93 22.31 10.73 20.47
CA VAL A 93 23.77 10.54 20.54
C VAL A 93 24.14 10.39 22.02
N ASN A 94 24.66 9.22 22.39
CA ASN A 94 24.99 8.86 23.78
C ASN A 94 23.83 9.12 24.75
N ASP A 95 22.63 8.66 24.36
CA ASP A 95 21.36 8.83 25.10
C ASP A 95 20.87 10.29 25.25
N GLU A 96 21.54 11.26 24.63
CA GLU A 96 21.08 12.64 24.54
C GLU A 96 20.36 12.90 23.21
N VAL A 97 19.27 13.67 23.25
CA VAL A 97 18.55 14.08 22.03
C VAL A 97 19.36 15.15 21.30
N ALA A 98 19.89 14.79 20.14
CA ALA A 98 20.62 15.69 19.26
C ALA A 98 19.69 16.47 18.31
N LEU A 99 18.58 15.84 17.90
CA LEU A 99 17.55 16.44 17.05
C LEU A 99 16.20 15.81 17.36
N GLU A 100 15.15 16.63 17.37
CA GLU A 100 13.77 16.16 17.32
C GLU A 100 13.02 16.93 16.23
N LEU A 101 12.32 16.19 15.35
CA LEU A 101 11.51 16.72 14.27
C LEU A 101 10.10 16.13 14.37
N GLU A 102 9.12 17.00 14.59
CA GLU A 102 7.69 16.67 14.53
C GLU A 102 7.08 17.27 13.25
N VAL A 103 6.28 16.47 12.54
CA VAL A 103 5.54 16.92 11.35
C VAL A 103 4.07 16.48 11.41
N ASN A 104 3.20 17.30 10.82
CA ASN A 104 1.73 17.16 10.89
C ASN A 104 1.17 16.17 9.85
N SER A 105 1.74 14.97 9.80
CA SER A 105 1.19 13.85 9.04
C SER A 105 1.91 12.56 9.44
N ASN A 106 1.39 11.45 8.96
CA ASN A 106 2.06 10.17 9.04
C ASN A 106 3.06 10.01 7.88
N PHE A 107 4.25 9.48 8.19
CA PHE A 107 5.31 9.24 7.21
C PHE A 107 5.89 7.84 7.40
N TYR A 108 6.23 7.18 6.28
CA TYR A 108 6.55 5.75 6.27
C TYR A 108 7.86 5.43 7.03
N ARG A 109 8.93 6.17 6.72
CA ARG A 109 10.26 6.04 7.28
C ARG A 109 10.98 7.38 7.26
N ALA A 110 11.95 7.56 8.15
CA ALA A 110 12.89 8.67 8.13
C ALA A 110 14.33 8.16 8.02
N ASN A 111 15.13 8.85 7.21
CA ASN A 111 16.57 8.64 7.09
C ASN A 111 17.30 9.98 7.04
N LYS A 112 18.51 10.03 7.59
CA LYS A 112 19.40 11.19 7.49
C LYS A 112 20.41 10.93 6.38
N PHE A 113 20.47 11.85 5.42
CA PHE A 113 21.43 11.81 4.32
C PHE A 113 22.46 12.92 4.47
N THR A 114 23.65 12.71 3.91
CA THR A 114 24.62 13.79 3.75
C THR A 114 24.18 14.69 2.60
N LEU A 115 24.38 16.01 2.73
CA LEU A 115 23.99 16.96 1.70
C LEU A 115 24.73 16.73 0.38
N TYR A 116 25.98 16.28 0.46
CA TYR A 116 26.82 15.93 -0.68
C TYR A 116 27.24 14.48 -0.56
N ALA A 117 27.37 13.80 -1.70
CA ALA A 117 27.99 12.48 -1.75
C ALA A 117 29.46 12.58 -1.32
N LYS A 118 29.94 11.62 -0.54
CA LYS A 118 31.33 11.63 -0.03
C LYS A 118 32.35 11.17 -1.06
N GLU A 119 31.91 10.46 -2.09
CA GLU A 119 32.76 9.95 -3.17
C GLU A 119 32.71 10.89 -4.39
N GLU A 120 33.88 11.14 -4.98
CA GLU A 120 34.04 11.97 -6.17
C GLU A 120 33.27 11.34 -7.35
N GLY A 121 32.47 12.14 -8.07
CA GLY A 121 31.63 11.69 -9.19
C GLY A 121 30.25 11.12 -8.84
N MET A 122 29.93 10.88 -7.55
CA MET A 122 28.58 10.40 -7.16
C MET A 122 27.49 11.49 -7.20
N SER A 123 27.87 12.78 -7.20
CA SER A 123 26.92 13.88 -7.39
C SER A 123 26.58 14.12 -8.87
N ASP A 124 27.34 13.50 -9.78
CA ASP A 124 27.18 13.61 -11.23
C ASP A 124 26.42 12.38 -11.76
N LEU A 125 25.23 12.16 -11.21
CA LEU A 125 24.38 11.04 -11.62
C LEU A 125 23.83 11.28 -13.03
N GLU A 126 24.48 10.69 -14.03
CA GLU A 126 23.94 10.55 -15.37
C GLU A 126 23.14 9.25 -15.47
N LEU A 127 21.82 9.35 -15.35
CA LEU A 127 20.93 8.21 -15.59
C LEU A 127 20.83 7.95 -17.10
N GLY A 128 21.20 6.74 -17.52
CA GLY A 128 20.89 6.24 -18.85
C GLY A 128 19.40 5.94 -19.02
N GLN A 129 19.02 5.43 -20.20
CA GLN A 129 17.66 4.92 -20.41
C GLN A 129 17.39 3.76 -19.44
N GLY A 130 16.30 3.86 -18.69
CA GLY A 130 15.86 2.79 -17.80
C GLY A 130 15.65 1.48 -18.57
N GLN A 131 16.01 0.36 -17.93
CA GLN A 131 15.81 -0.97 -18.47
C GLN A 131 14.85 -1.73 -17.57
N LEU A 132 13.89 -2.42 -18.17
CA LEU A 132 13.04 -3.37 -17.46
C LEU A 132 13.85 -4.65 -17.21
N LEU A 133 14.20 -4.92 -15.95
CA LEU A 133 15.06 -6.05 -15.56
C LEU A 133 14.28 -7.29 -15.11
N GLY A 134 12.96 -7.20 -15.06
CA GLY A 134 12.09 -8.28 -14.59
C GLY A 134 10.64 -8.00 -14.93
N THR A 135 9.77 -8.90 -14.51
CA THR A 135 8.34 -8.81 -14.78
C THR A 135 7.57 -8.91 -13.47
N LEU A 136 6.27 -8.58 -13.49
CA LEU A 136 5.43 -8.59 -12.29
C LEU A 136 4.92 -10.00 -11.93
N GLY A 137 5.11 -10.96 -12.85
CA GLY A 137 4.54 -12.30 -12.80
C GLY A 137 3.15 -12.32 -13.44
N GLU A 138 2.68 -13.51 -13.81
CA GLU A 138 1.32 -13.66 -14.35
C GLU A 138 0.27 -13.45 -13.26
N THR A 139 -0.79 -12.72 -13.60
CA THR A 139 -1.94 -12.55 -12.70
C THR A 139 -2.75 -13.84 -12.68
N ASN A 140 -3.02 -14.36 -11.48
CA ASN A 140 -3.81 -15.58 -11.33
C ASN A 140 -5.21 -15.41 -11.93
N GLN A 141 -5.57 -16.36 -12.78
CA GLN A 141 -6.90 -16.46 -13.35
C GLN A 141 -7.84 -17.18 -12.37
N MET A 142 -9.15 -17.05 -12.61
CA MET A 142 -10.12 -17.89 -11.93
C MET A 142 -10.16 -19.27 -12.60
N ASP A 143 -9.90 -20.33 -11.83
CA ASP A 143 -9.86 -21.71 -12.34
C ASP A 143 -11.23 -22.23 -12.81
N THR A 144 -12.31 -21.57 -12.40
CA THR A 144 -13.68 -22.00 -12.70
C THR A 144 -14.32 -21.05 -13.69
N GLU A 145 -14.59 -21.56 -14.89
CA GLU A 145 -15.43 -20.84 -15.86
C GLU A 145 -16.83 -20.65 -15.31
N ILE A 146 -17.32 -19.42 -15.37
CA ILE A 146 -18.71 -19.08 -15.03
C ILE A 146 -19.54 -19.16 -16.31
N PRO A 147 -20.55 -20.04 -16.38
CA PRO A 147 -21.44 -20.09 -17.53
C PRO A 147 -22.17 -18.75 -17.65
N ALA A 148 -21.88 -18.00 -18.72
CA ALA A 148 -22.49 -16.72 -18.99
C ALA A 148 -23.00 -16.66 -20.43
N GLU A 149 -24.23 -16.19 -20.62
CA GLU A 149 -24.84 -16.01 -21.93
C GLU A 149 -24.23 -14.78 -22.63
N GLU A 150 -23.77 -14.93 -23.87
CA GLU A 150 -23.37 -13.79 -24.70
C GLU A 150 -24.60 -12.96 -25.07
N THR A 151 -24.65 -11.73 -24.56
CA THR A 151 -25.75 -10.81 -24.87
C THR A 151 -25.55 -10.12 -26.21
N GLY A 152 -24.29 -9.87 -26.61
CA GLY A 152 -23.94 -8.98 -27.72
C GLY A 152 -24.26 -7.51 -27.45
N GLU A 153 -24.71 -7.18 -26.24
CA GLU A 153 -25.04 -5.84 -25.79
C GLU A 153 -23.80 -5.18 -25.17
N ILE A 154 -23.70 -3.86 -25.33
CA ILE A 154 -22.72 -3.06 -24.61
C ILE A 154 -23.12 -2.98 -23.13
N VAL A 155 -22.15 -3.13 -22.24
CA VAL A 155 -22.33 -2.98 -20.80
C VAL A 155 -22.98 -1.63 -20.48
N SER A 156 -23.93 -1.63 -19.54
CA SER A 156 -24.63 -0.41 -19.13
C SER A 156 -23.66 0.68 -18.66
N ASP A 157 -23.89 1.93 -19.08
CA ASP A 157 -23.13 3.12 -18.66
C ASP A 157 -23.08 3.29 -17.13
N TRP A 158 -24.06 2.72 -16.41
CA TRP A 158 -24.09 2.71 -14.95
C TRP A 158 -22.82 2.08 -14.34
N HIS A 159 -22.23 1.09 -15.02
CA HIS A 159 -21.00 0.45 -14.55
C HIS A 159 -19.78 1.35 -14.69
N GLU A 160 -19.85 2.47 -15.44
CA GLU A 160 -18.73 3.41 -15.63
C GLU A 160 -17.39 2.71 -15.97
N ALA A 161 -17.48 1.66 -16.80
CA ALA A 161 -16.35 0.80 -17.12
C ALA A 161 -15.28 1.58 -17.90
N HIS A 162 -14.05 1.58 -17.38
CA HIS A 162 -12.91 2.18 -18.03
C HIS A 162 -11.63 1.38 -17.78
N LEU A 163 -10.68 1.61 -18.67
CA LEU A 163 -9.43 0.86 -18.74
C LEU A 163 -8.25 1.81 -18.89
N THR A 164 -7.22 1.58 -18.09
CA THR A 164 -5.93 2.24 -18.24
C THR A 164 -4.88 1.20 -18.58
N GLU A 165 -4.16 1.40 -19.69
CA GLU A 165 -3.03 0.55 -20.07
C GLU A 165 -1.70 1.17 -19.68
N GLU A 166 -0.84 0.34 -19.10
CA GLU A 166 0.55 0.64 -18.79
C GLU A 166 1.46 -0.33 -19.57
N VAL A 167 2.76 -0.17 -19.40
CA VAL A 167 3.76 -0.96 -20.15
C VAL A 167 3.67 -2.46 -19.84
N ASP A 168 3.41 -2.83 -18.58
CA ASP A 168 3.46 -4.19 -18.06
C ASP A 168 2.15 -4.63 -17.39
N MET A 169 1.13 -3.76 -17.36
CA MET A 169 -0.17 -4.06 -16.77
C MET A 169 -1.31 -3.27 -17.41
N LEU A 170 -2.54 -3.68 -17.06
CA LEU A 170 -3.76 -2.92 -17.27
C LEU A 170 -4.51 -2.80 -15.95
N THR A 171 -5.23 -1.69 -15.81
CA THR A 171 -6.14 -1.44 -14.70
C THR A 171 -7.55 -1.26 -15.25
N PHE A 172 -8.45 -2.18 -14.92
CA PHE A 172 -9.87 -2.09 -15.23
C PHE A 172 -10.64 -1.61 -14.00
N GLN A 173 -11.48 -0.60 -14.19
CA GLN A 173 -12.30 0.00 -13.14
C GLN A 173 -13.75 0.03 -13.59
N ALA A 174 -14.65 -0.36 -12.68
CA ALA A 174 -16.08 -0.36 -12.92
C ALA A 174 -16.86 -0.40 -11.59
N LYS A 175 -18.11 0.03 -11.63
CA LYS A 175 -19.07 0.03 -10.52
C LYS A 175 -19.90 -1.25 -10.50
N PHE A 176 -20.13 -1.81 -9.31
CA PHE A 176 -21.00 -2.97 -9.11
C PHE A 176 -21.82 -2.84 -7.84
N GLU A 177 -23.04 -3.37 -7.84
CA GLU A 177 -23.80 -3.50 -6.60
C GLU A 177 -23.08 -4.51 -5.68
N PRO A 178 -23.01 -4.25 -4.37
CA PRO A 178 -22.26 -5.12 -3.46
C PRO A 178 -22.71 -6.58 -3.53
N GLY A 179 -21.76 -7.50 -3.69
CA GLY A 179 -22.03 -8.94 -3.79
C GLY A 179 -22.41 -9.43 -5.18
N THR A 180 -22.42 -8.56 -6.19
CA THR A 180 -22.58 -8.96 -7.59
C THR A 180 -21.46 -9.89 -8.03
N LEU A 181 -21.76 -10.97 -8.72
CA LEU A 181 -20.74 -11.82 -9.34
C LEU A 181 -20.22 -11.10 -10.59
N ALA A 182 -18.95 -10.69 -10.60
CA ALA A 182 -18.36 -9.96 -11.71
C ALA A 182 -17.00 -10.55 -12.11
N MET A 183 -16.76 -10.65 -13.41
CA MET A 183 -15.46 -11.06 -13.96
C MET A 183 -15.05 -10.19 -15.13
N LEU A 184 -13.78 -9.80 -15.13
CA LEU A 184 -13.11 -9.23 -16.29
C LEU A 184 -12.69 -10.37 -17.20
N VAL A 185 -13.08 -10.30 -18.47
CA VAL A 185 -12.75 -11.32 -19.47
C VAL A 185 -11.90 -10.68 -20.56
N LEU A 186 -10.75 -11.30 -20.85
CA LEU A 186 -9.90 -10.96 -21.99
C LEU A 186 -10.03 -12.07 -23.03
N GLU A 187 -10.64 -11.77 -24.17
CA GLU A 187 -10.79 -12.72 -25.28
C GLU A 187 -9.80 -12.37 -26.40
N GLY A 188 -8.77 -13.22 -26.55
CA GLY A 188 -7.82 -13.18 -27.65
C GLY A 188 -8.20 -14.16 -28.77
N GLU A 189 -7.31 -14.31 -29.75
CA GLU A 189 -7.51 -15.24 -30.86
C GLU A 189 -7.37 -16.72 -30.44
N GLU A 190 -6.37 -17.01 -29.60
CA GLU A 190 -6.03 -18.38 -29.18
C GLU A 190 -6.54 -18.75 -27.78
N GLU A 191 -6.80 -17.77 -26.92
CA GLU A 191 -7.18 -18.01 -25.53
C GLU A 191 -8.19 -17.00 -24.99
N THR A 192 -8.85 -17.38 -23.90
CA THR A 192 -9.69 -16.50 -23.09
C THR A 192 -9.22 -16.57 -21.65
N ARG A 193 -9.02 -15.41 -21.03
CA ARG A 193 -8.63 -15.29 -19.63
C ARG A 193 -9.69 -14.59 -18.81
N GLN A 194 -9.92 -15.09 -17.59
CA GLN A 194 -10.96 -14.59 -16.70
C GLN A 194 -10.37 -14.22 -15.35
N TYR A 195 -10.68 -13.00 -14.91
CA TYR A 195 -10.18 -12.44 -13.65
C TYR A 195 -11.36 -12.04 -12.78
N PHE A 196 -11.38 -12.55 -11.55
CA PHE A 196 -12.42 -12.24 -10.58
C PHE A 196 -12.37 -10.77 -10.16
N ILE A 197 -13.53 -10.11 -10.17
CA ILE A 197 -13.69 -8.75 -9.66
C ILE A 197 -14.37 -8.83 -8.29
N SER A 198 -13.66 -8.46 -7.23
CA SER A 198 -14.26 -8.40 -5.90
C SER A 198 -15.21 -7.21 -5.79
N THR A 199 -16.52 -7.51 -5.75
CA THR A 199 -17.61 -6.55 -5.48
C THR A 199 -18.03 -6.54 -4.01
N SER A 200 -17.38 -7.37 -3.18
CA SER A 200 -17.66 -7.41 -1.75
C SER A 200 -17.10 -6.15 -1.07
N LYS A 201 -17.78 -5.71 -0.01
CA LYS A 201 -17.27 -4.64 0.86
C LYS A 201 -16.03 -5.15 1.60
N GLY A 202 -14.87 -5.03 0.97
CA GLY A 202 -13.61 -5.48 1.53
C GLY A 202 -13.14 -4.57 2.65
N LEU A 203 -12.64 -5.16 3.74
CA LEU A 203 -11.75 -4.43 4.65
C LEU A 203 -10.50 -4.07 3.85
N ARG A 204 -10.30 -2.77 3.61
CA ARG A 204 -9.09 -2.29 2.93
C ARG A 204 -7.88 -2.61 3.83
N GLY A 205 -6.85 -3.23 3.25
CA GLY A 205 -5.63 -3.61 3.97
C GLY A 205 -4.78 -2.42 4.43
N ALA A 206 -3.53 -2.67 4.81
CA ALA A 206 -2.62 -1.63 5.26
C ALA A 206 -2.42 -0.54 4.20
N MET A 207 -2.72 0.71 4.54
CA MET A 207 -2.72 1.84 3.62
C MET A 207 -1.88 3.01 4.16
N CYS A 208 -0.93 3.48 3.35
CA CYS A 208 -0.05 4.60 3.72
C CYS A 208 -0.56 5.96 3.19
N THR A 209 -1.48 5.96 2.21
CA THR A 209 -2.09 7.18 1.65
C THR A 209 -3.55 6.95 1.27
N GLY A 210 -4.43 7.88 1.62
CA GLY A 210 -5.86 7.80 1.34
C GLY A 210 -6.33 8.58 0.10
N THR A 211 -5.44 9.29 -0.60
CA THR A 211 -5.83 10.23 -1.67
C THR A 211 -6.52 9.58 -2.86
N PHE A 212 -6.23 8.30 -3.12
CA PHE A 212 -6.77 7.54 -4.26
C PHE A 212 -7.91 6.61 -3.86
N LEU A 213 -8.49 6.82 -2.67
CA LEU A 213 -9.60 6.02 -2.21
C LEU A 213 -10.88 6.46 -2.91
N PRO A 214 -11.59 5.54 -3.59
CA PRO A 214 -12.93 5.85 -4.03
C PRO A 214 -13.81 6.07 -2.81
N GLU A 215 -14.61 7.12 -2.87
CA GLU A 215 -15.64 7.45 -1.88
C GLU A 215 -16.83 6.48 -1.97
N ASP A 216 -17.08 5.94 -3.16
CA ASP A 216 -18.13 4.96 -3.44
C ASP A 216 -17.58 3.53 -3.26
N ASP A 217 -18.20 2.72 -2.41
CA ASP A 217 -17.77 1.35 -2.14
C ASP A 217 -18.15 0.36 -3.26
N ARG A 218 -18.90 0.84 -4.26
CA ARG A 218 -19.21 0.12 -5.50
C ARG A 218 -18.10 0.21 -6.54
N ASP A 219 -17.19 1.19 -6.41
CA ASP A 219 -16.04 1.32 -7.31
C ASP A 219 -15.03 0.20 -7.06
N THR A 220 -14.87 -0.65 -8.07
CA THR A 220 -13.90 -1.74 -8.06
C THR A 220 -12.70 -1.41 -8.92
N ARG A 221 -11.54 -1.98 -8.57
CA ARG A 221 -10.30 -1.88 -9.35
C ARG A 221 -9.68 -3.26 -9.47
N THR A 222 -9.54 -3.73 -10.70
CA THR A 222 -8.88 -5.00 -11.03
C THR A 222 -7.63 -4.69 -11.85
N VAL A 223 -6.48 -5.14 -11.34
CA VAL A 223 -5.19 -4.97 -12.01
C VAL A 223 -4.78 -6.33 -12.57
N VAL A 224 -4.44 -6.35 -13.85
CA VAL A 224 -3.96 -7.54 -14.56
C VAL A 224 -2.62 -7.21 -15.20
N THR A 225 -1.61 -8.03 -14.92
CA THR A 225 -0.31 -7.95 -15.57
C THR A 225 -0.41 -8.42 -17.02
N LYS A 226 0.39 -7.82 -17.91
CA LYS A 226 0.47 -8.27 -19.31
C LYS A 226 1.33 -9.53 -19.48
N ASP A 227 2.07 -9.92 -18.45
CA ASP A 227 2.81 -11.17 -18.42
C ASP A 227 1.94 -12.36 -18.78
N GLY A 228 2.40 -13.13 -19.77
CA GLY A 228 1.72 -14.32 -20.28
C GLY A 228 0.65 -14.03 -21.35
N LEU A 229 0.27 -12.77 -21.56
CA LEU A 229 -0.62 -12.38 -22.67
C LEU A 229 0.18 -12.20 -23.97
N ASP A 230 -0.41 -12.52 -25.12
CA ASP A 230 0.19 -12.30 -26.43
C ASP A 230 -0.86 -11.81 -27.45
N GLY A 231 -0.55 -10.71 -28.14
CA GLY A 231 -1.42 -10.13 -29.16
C GLY A 231 -2.53 -9.21 -28.64
N GLU A 232 -3.64 -9.16 -29.36
CA GLU A 232 -4.77 -8.27 -29.06
C GLU A 232 -5.90 -9.03 -28.37
N TYR A 233 -6.47 -8.42 -27.32
CA TYR A 233 -7.59 -8.99 -26.58
C TYR A 233 -8.76 -8.01 -26.56
N LYS A 234 -9.96 -8.52 -26.79
CA LYS A 234 -11.20 -7.81 -26.50
C LYS A 234 -11.48 -7.88 -25.01
N VAL A 235 -11.86 -6.74 -24.44
CA VAL A 235 -12.27 -6.67 -23.04
C VAL A 235 -13.78 -6.88 -22.96
N LYS A 236 -14.19 -7.91 -22.24
CA LYS A 236 -15.60 -8.22 -21.95
C LYS A 236 -15.82 -8.24 -20.44
N LEU A 237 -17.08 -8.09 -20.05
CA LEU A 237 -17.48 -8.10 -18.66
C LEU A 237 -18.58 -9.13 -18.43
N ILE A 238 -18.36 -10.07 -17.52
CA ILE A 238 -19.42 -10.93 -17.01
C ILE A 238 -20.01 -10.27 -15.78
N VAL A 239 -21.33 -10.12 -15.76
CA VAL A 239 -22.11 -9.67 -14.59
C VAL A 239 -23.22 -10.69 -14.35
N ASN A 240 -23.13 -11.40 -13.22
CA ASN A 240 -23.93 -12.57 -12.89
C ASN A 240 -23.78 -13.69 -13.94
N ASP A 241 -24.81 -13.90 -14.74
CA ASP A 241 -24.94 -14.95 -15.75
C ASP A 241 -24.90 -14.41 -17.19
N LYS A 242 -24.50 -13.14 -17.38
CA LYS A 242 -24.48 -12.47 -18.67
C LYS A 242 -23.11 -11.90 -18.99
N LYS A 243 -22.66 -12.10 -20.23
CA LYS A 243 -21.40 -11.56 -20.76
C LYS A 243 -21.70 -10.41 -21.73
N PHE A 244 -21.22 -9.22 -21.39
CA PHE A 244 -21.41 -7.98 -22.12
C PHE A 244 -20.14 -7.56 -22.85
N GLU A 245 -20.34 -6.86 -23.97
CA GLU A 245 -19.28 -6.15 -24.68
C GLU A 245 -18.92 -4.86 -23.91
N THR A 246 -17.64 -4.52 -23.81
CA THR A 246 -17.24 -3.19 -23.28
C THR A 246 -16.90 -2.18 -24.37
N GLY A 247 -16.66 -2.66 -25.60
CA GLY A 247 -16.11 -1.87 -26.69
C GLY A 247 -14.63 -1.52 -26.52
N LEU A 248 -13.97 -2.03 -25.48
CA LEU A 248 -12.55 -1.80 -25.19
C LEU A 248 -11.69 -2.98 -25.67
N SER A 249 -10.43 -2.71 -25.97
CA SER A 249 -9.43 -3.70 -26.36
C SER A 249 -8.08 -3.32 -25.79
N ILE A 250 -7.21 -4.31 -25.57
CA ILE A 250 -5.82 -4.12 -25.18
C ILE A 250 -4.88 -4.76 -26.18
N ARG A 251 -3.61 -4.37 -26.11
CA ARG A 251 -2.51 -5.07 -26.75
C ARG A 251 -1.44 -5.44 -25.73
N ALA A 252 -1.13 -6.72 -25.68
CA ALA A 252 -0.02 -7.28 -24.90
C ALA A 252 1.32 -7.02 -25.60
#